data_AF-A0A9E0PFK1-F1
#
_entry.id   AF-A0A9E0PFK1-F1
#
_cell.length_a   1.000
_cell.length_b   1.000
_cell.length_c   1.000
_cell.angle_alpha   90.00
_cell.angle_beta   90.00
_cell.angle_gamma   90.00
#
_symmetry.space_group_name_H-M   'P 1'
#
loop_
_entity.id
_entity.type
_entity.pdbx_description
1 polymer ?
#
loop_
_entity_poly.entity_id
_entity_poly.type
_entity_poly.pdbx_seq_one_letter_code
_entity_poly.pdbx_strand_id
1 'polypeptide(L)'
;DIADRCRDRPSLMRLWDVCQTPDFRKQSHEEHLRLTREFFHHLTSRARKIPEDWIAGQYRHLDRTDGEIDTLSARLASVRTLAYVANRPDWLAEAPTWQAKTRLLEDKLSDTLHEKLMARFVDRRTSALMRGLRVREDMLAGVAEDGTVTVEGHYVGKLQGVTFEAEHGASILEEKALRAAATMAVGPEIAKRLGQLAAEPDSAFSLTPDGLVLWRGQAAGAISGGSPFAPRVRLLGELGNPAARERATRRLEAFLASEAVRRLGALRRLETAMAEGKIKGLARGLAYRLIEAGGVMDRMQVRAEAKALSQVERRALKGLGIRLGHFSLYLPAMLRPDALTFVQGFTDRAWRPPTQAISRLPHPAPTATALAAFGLRAVGRLAAPVEALERMDDLMRAGKPGQLTDADREVLGWSAQETKEILRALGFAPTTKEKAGEDMVWRRRGEAPTVKASTPSANSPFSALAALKGKPAPARRPRRRRKAKGATP
;
A
#
# COMPACT_ATOMS: atom_id res chain seq x y z
N ASP A 1 -43.72 -43.04 53.52
CA ASP A 1 -43.17 -43.61 52.27
C ASP A 1 -41.69 -43.30 52.06
N ILE A 2 -41.26 -42.06 51.74
CA ILE A 2 -39.81 -41.76 51.55
C ILE A 2 -38.99 -42.11 52.81
N ALA A 3 -39.43 -41.65 53.98
CA ALA A 3 -38.78 -41.99 55.26
C ALA A 3 -38.75 -43.51 55.54
N ASP A 4 -39.74 -44.26 55.08
CA ASP A 4 -39.81 -45.72 55.25
C ASP A 4 -38.81 -46.46 54.37
N ARG A 5 -38.40 -45.85 53.24
CA ARG A 5 -37.42 -46.39 52.31
C ARG A 5 -35.98 -46.04 52.68
N CYS A 6 -35.77 -45.03 53.53
CA CYS A 6 -34.45 -44.59 54.00
C CYS A 6 -34.02 -45.23 55.33
N ARG A 7 -34.18 -46.56 55.47
CA ARG A 7 -33.83 -47.29 56.71
C ARG A 7 -32.37 -47.75 56.78
N ASP A 8 -31.63 -47.60 55.69
CA ASP A 8 -30.23 -47.99 55.55
C ASP A 8 -29.39 -46.87 54.92
N ARG A 9 -28.07 -46.89 55.21
CA ARG A 9 -27.11 -45.88 54.72
C ARG A 9 -27.09 -45.77 53.18
N PRO A 10 -27.08 -46.85 52.39
CA PRO A 10 -27.21 -46.77 50.93
C PRO A 10 -28.45 -46.00 50.45
N SER A 11 -29.62 -46.29 51.01
CA SER A 11 -30.87 -45.59 50.65
C SER A 11 -30.86 -44.10 51.03
N LEU A 12 -30.19 -43.74 52.14
CA LEU A 12 -29.99 -42.34 52.52
C LEU A 12 -29.05 -41.59 51.55
N MET A 13 -27.95 -42.23 51.14
CA MET A 13 -27.03 -41.66 50.13
C MET A 13 -27.73 -41.49 48.78
N ARG A 14 -28.60 -42.43 48.38
CA ARG A 14 -29.42 -42.30 47.17
C ARG A 14 -30.39 -41.13 47.23
N LEU A 15 -31.02 -40.89 48.38
CA LEU A 15 -31.88 -39.72 48.55
C LEU A 15 -31.08 -38.42 48.34
N TRP A 16 -29.89 -38.33 48.95
CA TRP A 16 -28.98 -37.20 48.78
C TRP A 16 -28.57 -36.99 47.31
N ASP A 17 -28.21 -38.05 46.58
CA ASP A 17 -27.84 -37.98 45.17
C ASP A 17 -28.99 -37.47 44.29
N VAL A 18 -30.22 -37.92 44.56
CA VAL A 18 -31.40 -37.50 43.81
C VAL A 18 -31.76 -36.04 44.10
N CYS A 19 -31.64 -35.60 45.35
CA CYS A 19 -31.85 -34.20 45.74
C CYS A 19 -30.85 -33.23 45.12
N GLN A 20 -29.72 -33.69 44.59
CA GLN A 20 -28.77 -32.87 43.82
C GLN A 20 -29.17 -32.67 42.35
N THR A 21 -30.34 -33.17 41.92
CA THR A 21 -30.81 -33.00 40.54
C THR A 21 -31.08 -31.52 40.26
N PRO A 22 -30.37 -30.87 39.32
CA PRO A 22 -30.61 -29.45 39.04
C PRO A 22 -31.98 -29.24 38.39
N ASP A 23 -32.68 -28.18 38.77
CA ASP A 23 -33.92 -27.79 38.12
C ASP A 23 -33.66 -26.98 36.85
N PHE A 24 -33.19 -27.65 35.79
CA PHE A 24 -32.97 -27.00 34.50
C PHE A 24 -34.26 -26.41 33.89
N ARG A 25 -35.41 -27.04 34.19
CA ARG A 25 -36.72 -26.69 33.64
C ARG A 25 -37.31 -25.43 34.24
N LYS A 26 -36.84 -24.98 35.41
CA LYS A 26 -37.38 -23.84 36.19
C LYS A 26 -38.91 -23.90 36.28
N GLN A 27 -39.41 -25.11 36.52
CA GLN A 27 -40.83 -25.40 36.64
C GLN A 27 -41.31 -25.06 38.06
N SER A 28 -42.59 -25.31 38.36
CA SER A 28 -43.06 -25.14 39.73
C SER A 28 -42.30 -26.05 40.69
N HIS A 29 -42.14 -25.61 41.94
CA HIS A 29 -41.45 -26.38 42.97
C HIS A 29 -42.04 -27.80 43.13
N GLU A 30 -43.36 -27.91 43.03
CA GLU A 30 -44.10 -29.17 43.13
C GLU A 30 -43.76 -30.15 41.99
N GLU A 31 -43.61 -29.67 40.76
CA GLU A 31 -43.24 -30.49 39.60
C GLU A 31 -41.82 -31.03 39.69
N HIS A 32 -40.88 -30.21 40.18
CA HIS A 32 -39.52 -30.64 40.44
C HIS A 32 -39.45 -31.66 41.58
N LEU A 33 -40.19 -31.44 42.66
CA LEU A 33 -40.33 -32.40 43.75
C LEU A 33 -40.93 -33.73 43.30
N ARG A 34 -41.93 -33.70 42.41
CA ARG A 34 -42.51 -34.92 41.84
C ARG A 34 -41.49 -35.71 41.03
N LEU A 35 -40.70 -35.04 40.19
CA LEU A 35 -39.66 -35.69 39.38
C LEU A 35 -38.56 -36.32 40.25
N THR A 36 -38.05 -35.56 41.22
CA THR A 36 -37.01 -36.08 42.14
C THR A 36 -37.55 -37.23 42.99
N ARG A 37 -38.81 -37.13 43.47
CA ARG A 37 -39.48 -38.25 44.14
C ARG A 37 -39.57 -39.50 43.24
N GLU A 38 -39.92 -39.33 41.98
CA GLU A 38 -40.00 -40.43 40.99
C GLU A 38 -38.63 -41.10 40.78
N PHE A 39 -37.55 -40.33 40.63
CA PHE A 39 -36.18 -40.86 40.59
C PHE A 39 -35.83 -41.66 41.83
N PHE A 40 -36.12 -41.12 43.01
CA PHE A 40 -35.86 -41.80 44.27
C PHE A 40 -36.62 -43.14 44.37
N HIS A 41 -37.88 -43.19 43.94
CA HIS A 41 -38.64 -44.44 43.92
C HIS A 41 -38.04 -45.47 42.95
N HIS A 42 -37.61 -45.06 41.76
CA HIS A 42 -36.96 -45.98 40.81
C HIS A 42 -35.63 -46.52 41.35
N LEU A 43 -34.79 -45.65 41.93
CA LEU A 43 -33.46 -46.00 42.44
C LEU A 43 -33.49 -46.81 43.76
N THR A 44 -34.62 -46.78 44.48
CA THR A 44 -34.87 -47.63 45.66
C THR A 44 -35.75 -48.85 45.37
N SER A 45 -36.15 -49.06 44.11
CA SER A 45 -36.85 -50.27 43.69
C SER A 45 -35.91 -51.48 43.65
N ARG A 46 -36.47 -52.69 43.44
CA ARG A 46 -35.67 -53.93 43.31
C ARG A 46 -34.60 -53.84 42.22
N ALA A 47 -34.84 -53.10 41.14
CA ALA A 47 -33.91 -52.92 40.04
C ALA A 47 -32.82 -51.86 40.30
N ARG A 48 -33.02 -50.97 41.30
CA ARG A 48 -32.12 -49.86 41.67
C ARG A 48 -31.66 -48.96 40.52
N LYS A 49 -32.42 -48.94 39.43
CA LYS A 49 -32.17 -48.20 38.18
C LYS A 49 -33.47 -47.60 37.68
N ILE A 50 -33.39 -46.51 36.95
CA ILE A 50 -34.51 -45.91 36.23
C ILE A 50 -34.87 -46.84 35.05
N PRO A 51 -36.15 -47.22 34.90
CA PRO A 51 -36.59 -48.07 33.80
C PRO A 51 -36.26 -47.46 32.44
N GLU A 52 -35.85 -48.30 31.49
CA GLU A 52 -35.54 -47.86 30.14
C GLU A 52 -36.75 -47.25 29.43
N ASP A 53 -37.95 -47.81 29.65
CA ASP A 53 -39.20 -47.29 29.11
C ASP A 53 -39.50 -45.86 29.58
N TRP A 54 -39.11 -45.51 30.81
CA TRP A 54 -39.31 -44.18 31.37
C TRP A 54 -38.47 -43.16 30.60
N ILE A 55 -37.17 -43.39 30.47
CA ILE A 55 -36.27 -42.45 29.77
C ILE A 55 -36.58 -42.41 28.26
N ALA A 56 -36.96 -43.55 27.67
CA ALA A 56 -37.40 -43.61 26.27
C ALA A 56 -38.71 -42.85 26.02
N GLY A 57 -39.64 -42.86 26.97
CA GLY A 57 -40.85 -42.05 26.94
C GLY A 57 -40.56 -40.56 26.97
N GLN A 58 -39.72 -40.12 27.91
CA GLN A 58 -39.31 -38.71 28.01
C GLN A 58 -38.55 -38.26 26.76
N TYR A 59 -37.62 -39.08 26.26
CA TYR A 59 -36.84 -38.78 25.05
C TYR A 59 -37.75 -38.58 23.83
N ARG A 60 -38.70 -39.48 23.57
CA ARG A 60 -39.62 -39.38 22.42
C ARG A 60 -40.46 -38.12 22.44
N HIS A 61 -40.86 -37.65 23.62
CA HIS A 61 -41.62 -36.41 23.74
C HIS A 61 -40.78 -35.16 23.40
N LEU A 62 -39.48 -35.23 23.67
CA LEU A 62 -38.53 -34.13 23.47
C LEU A 62 -37.85 -34.14 22.09
N ASP A 63 -37.89 -35.23 21.33
CA ASP A 63 -37.29 -35.32 19.99
C ASP A 63 -38.15 -34.66 18.89
N ARG A 64 -38.35 -33.36 19.01
CA ARG A 64 -39.04 -32.54 18.01
C ARG A 64 -38.43 -31.14 17.92
N THR A 65 -38.41 -30.56 16.73
CA THR A 65 -37.81 -29.23 16.45
C THR A 65 -38.86 -28.15 16.13
N ASP A 66 -40.15 -28.47 16.27
CA ASP A 66 -41.24 -27.52 16.02
C ASP A 66 -41.48 -26.58 17.23
N GLY A 67 -42.05 -25.42 16.95
CA GLY A 67 -42.39 -24.39 17.94
C GLY A 67 -41.57 -23.11 17.81
N GLU A 68 -41.94 -22.11 18.61
CA GLU A 68 -41.21 -20.83 18.70
C GLU A 68 -39.99 -20.96 19.62
N ILE A 69 -39.17 -19.90 19.68
CA ILE A 69 -37.94 -19.83 20.49
C ILE A 69 -38.18 -20.28 21.94
N ASP A 70 -39.28 -19.85 22.56
CA ASP A 70 -39.61 -20.19 23.95
C ASP A 70 -39.93 -21.69 24.12
N THR A 71 -40.62 -22.29 23.13
CA THR A 71 -40.94 -23.72 23.11
C THR A 71 -39.67 -24.57 22.99
N LEU A 72 -38.75 -24.18 22.10
CA LEU A 72 -37.46 -24.86 21.94
C LEU A 72 -36.57 -24.72 23.18
N SER A 73 -36.56 -23.53 23.81
CA SER A 73 -35.81 -23.29 25.05
C SER A 73 -36.29 -24.17 26.20
N ALA A 74 -37.61 -24.27 26.41
CA ALA A 74 -38.20 -25.13 27.43
C ALA A 74 -37.92 -26.63 27.17
N ARG A 75 -37.92 -27.04 25.90
CA ARG A 75 -37.58 -28.41 25.49
C ARG A 75 -36.12 -28.73 25.76
N LEU A 76 -35.20 -27.83 25.41
CA LEU A 76 -33.76 -27.95 25.68
C LEU A 76 -33.46 -28.08 27.18
N ALA A 77 -34.14 -27.30 28.02
CA ALA A 77 -34.04 -27.42 29.47
C ALA A 77 -34.47 -28.81 29.99
N SER A 78 -35.50 -29.41 29.38
CA SER A 78 -35.95 -30.76 29.71
C SER A 78 -34.95 -31.83 29.23
N VAL A 79 -34.32 -31.63 28.07
CA VAL A 79 -33.25 -32.53 27.58
C VAL A 79 -32.03 -32.51 28.51
N ARG A 80 -31.64 -31.36 29.06
CA ARG A 80 -30.56 -31.28 30.06
C ARG A 80 -30.83 -32.08 31.32
N THR A 81 -32.10 -32.19 31.72
CA THR A 81 -32.50 -33.06 32.82
C THR A 81 -32.27 -34.53 32.47
N LEU A 82 -32.59 -34.96 31.24
CA LEU A 82 -32.30 -36.33 30.77
C LEU A 82 -30.80 -36.58 30.60
N ALA A 83 -30.05 -35.61 30.10
CA ALA A 83 -28.60 -35.70 29.97
C ALA A 83 -27.92 -35.85 31.35
N TYR A 84 -28.41 -35.12 32.36
CA TYR A 84 -27.95 -35.28 33.73
C TYR A 84 -28.21 -36.70 34.24
N VAL A 85 -29.43 -37.23 34.06
CA VAL A 85 -29.78 -38.61 34.43
C VAL A 85 -28.88 -39.62 33.71
N ALA A 86 -28.62 -39.42 32.42
CA ALA A 86 -27.79 -40.32 31.62
C ALA A 86 -26.31 -40.31 32.04
N ASN A 87 -25.81 -39.20 32.58
CA ASN A 87 -24.44 -39.06 33.07
C ASN A 87 -24.22 -39.59 34.49
N ARG A 88 -25.25 -40.08 35.17
CA ARG A 88 -25.10 -40.70 36.50
C ARG A 88 -24.59 -42.13 36.37
N PRO A 89 -23.53 -42.52 37.09
CA PRO A 89 -22.74 -43.74 36.82
C PRO A 89 -23.50 -45.06 37.04
N ASP A 90 -24.67 -45.03 37.68
CA ASP A 90 -25.43 -46.22 38.04
C ASP A 90 -26.96 -46.03 38.05
N TRP A 91 -27.47 -44.96 37.43
CA TRP A 91 -28.92 -44.71 37.37
C TRP A 91 -29.62 -45.45 36.23
N LEU A 92 -28.90 -45.85 35.19
CA LEU A 92 -29.44 -46.53 34.01
C LEU A 92 -28.75 -47.88 33.77
N ALA A 93 -29.40 -48.75 33.00
CA ALA A 93 -28.78 -49.99 32.53
C ALA A 93 -27.74 -49.69 31.43
N GLU A 94 -28.13 -48.92 30.42
CA GLU A 94 -27.35 -48.59 29.23
C GLU A 94 -26.95 -47.10 29.20
N ALA A 95 -26.26 -46.63 30.25
CA ALA A 95 -25.92 -45.21 30.40
C ALA A 95 -25.17 -44.61 29.17
N PRO A 96 -24.15 -45.26 28.58
CA PRO A 96 -23.43 -44.70 27.43
C PRO A 96 -24.33 -44.44 26.20
N THR A 97 -25.28 -45.35 25.94
CA THR A 97 -26.24 -45.22 24.84
C THR A 97 -27.16 -44.02 25.05
N TRP A 98 -27.65 -43.82 26.27
CA TRP A 98 -28.51 -42.68 26.61
C TRP A 98 -27.74 -41.35 26.66
N GLN A 99 -26.47 -41.36 27.06
CA GLN A 99 -25.60 -40.18 26.95
C GLN A 99 -25.44 -39.74 25.50
N ALA A 100 -25.15 -40.68 24.59
CA ALA A 100 -25.02 -40.38 23.16
C ALA A 100 -26.34 -39.83 22.57
N LYS A 101 -27.49 -40.47 22.87
CA LYS A 101 -28.80 -40.02 22.39
C LYS A 101 -29.18 -38.63 22.89
N THR A 102 -29.03 -38.38 24.20
CA THR A 102 -29.38 -37.07 24.80
C THR A 102 -28.47 -35.96 24.28
N ARG A 103 -27.18 -36.24 24.05
CA ARG A 103 -26.25 -35.29 23.42
C ARG A 103 -26.66 -34.93 22.00
N LEU A 104 -26.95 -35.93 21.15
CA LEU A 104 -27.40 -35.67 19.78
C LEU A 104 -28.69 -34.85 19.73
N LEU A 105 -29.60 -35.12 20.66
CA LEU A 105 -30.85 -34.36 20.77
C LEU A 105 -30.61 -32.92 21.27
N GLU A 106 -29.73 -32.74 22.26
CA GLU A 106 -29.32 -31.40 22.74
C GLU A 106 -28.70 -30.57 21.62
N ASP A 107 -27.76 -31.16 20.86
CA ASP A 107 -27.12 -30.52 19.71
C ASP A 107 -28.16 -30.08 18.68
N LYS A 108 -29.04 -31.00 18.25
CA LYS A 108 -30.12 -30.75 17.27
C LYS A 108 -31.06 -29.61 17.70
N LEU A 109 -31.48 -29.59 18.97
CA LEU A 109 -32.36 -28.53 19.49
C LEU A 109 -31.64 -27.20 19.65
N SER A 110 -30.38 -27.23 20.09
CA SER A 110 -29.54 -26.04 20.24
C SER A 110 -29.29 -25.36 18.89
N ASP A 111 -28.98 -26.14 17.85
CA ASP A 111 -28.78 -25.62 16.50
C ASP A 111 -30.06 -24.97 15.95
N THR A 112 -31.19 -25.67 16.05
CA THR A 112 -32.49 -25.13 15.60
C THR A 112 -32.86 -23.84 16.35
N LEU A 113 -32.62 -23.80 17.66
CA LEU A 113 -32.87 -22.60 18.47
C LEU A 113 -31.96 -21.43 18.05
N HIS A 114 -30.70 -21.72 17.76
CA HIS A 114 -29.73 -20.72 17.29
C HIS A 114 -30.13 -20.13 15.94
N GLU A 115 -30.52 -20.98 14.98
CA GLU A 115 -31.02 -20.55 13.67
C GLU A 115 -32.22 -19.61 13.80
N LYS A 116 -33.20 -19.95 14.64
CA LYS A 116 -34.39 -19.11 14.87
C LYS A 116 -34.07 -17.80 15.57
N LEU A 117 -33.15 -17.80 16.54
CA LEU A 117 -32.69 -16.57 17.18
C LEU A 117 -32.03 -15.62 16.17
N MET A 118 -31.14 -16.15 15.33
CA MET A 118 -30.47 -15.39 14.28
C MET A 118 -31.47 -14.79 13.28
N ALA A 119 -32.42 -15.58 12.80
CA ALA A 119 -33.45 -15.12 11.88
C ALA A 119 -34.28 -13.95 12.48
N ARG A 120 -34.62 -14.00 13.76
CA ARG A 120 -35.42 -12.96 14.43
C ARG A 120 -34.68 -11.62 14.57
N PHE A 121 -33.36 -11.63 14.75
CA PHE A 121 -32.56 -10.40 14.80
C PHE A 121 -32.45 -9.74 13.42
N VAL A 122 -32.22 -10.55 12.38
CA VAL A 122 -32.12 -10.09 10.98
C VAL A 122 -33.44 -9.47 10.51
N ASP A 123 -34.56 -10.09 10.83
CA ASP A 123 -35.87 -9.61 10.40
C ASP A 123 -36.25 -8.26 11.05
N ARG A 124 -35.89 -8.06 12.34
CA ARG A 124 -36.06 -6.76 13.02
C ARG A 124 -35.24 -5.65 12.37
N ARG A 125 -33.96 -5.91 12.08
CA ARG A 125 -33.06 -4.94 11.44
C ARG A 125 -33.54 -4.60 10.03
N THR A 126 -33.88 -5.61 9.23
CA THR A 126 -34.39 -5.43 7.86
C THR A 126 -35.70 -4.64 7.85
N SER A 127 -36.62 -4.93 8.77
CA SER A 127 -37.90 -4.22 8.91
C SER A 127 -37.74 -2.76 9.35
N ALA A 128 -36.75 -2.44 10.19
CA ALA A 128 -36.44 -1.06 10.56
C ALA A 128 -35.91 -0.27 9.35
N LEU A 129 -34.93 -0.84 8.63
CA LEU A 129 -34.34 -0.20 7.44
C LEU A 129 -35.35 0.03 6.32
N MET A 130 -36.22 -0.95 6.06
CA MET A 130 -37.24 -0.85 5.02
C MET A 130 -38.34 0.17 5.35
N ARG A 131 -38.66 0.37 6.64
CA ARG A 131 -39.56 1.44 7.07
C ARG A 131 -38.94 2.82 6.84
N GLY A 132 -37.69 3.02 7.23
CA GLY A 132 -36.97 4.28 6.98
C GLY A 132 -36.81 4.61 5.49
N LEU A 133 -36.64 3.59 4.63
CA LEU A 133 -36.57 3.77 3.17
C LEU A 133 -37.90 4.24 2.55
N ARG A 134 -39.05 3.89 3.13
CA ARG A 134 -40.37 4.29 2.64
C ARG A 134 -40.73 5.72 3.02
N VAL A 135 -40.30 6.18 4.19
CA VAL A 135 -40.62 7.51 4.73
C VAL A 135 -39.32 8.31 4.82
N ARG A 136 -38.84 8.82 3.68
CA ARG A 136 -37.52 9.48 3.56
C ARG A 136 -37.33 10.67 4.52
N GLU A 137 -38.41 11.35 4.90
CA GLU A 137 -38.35 12.57 5.74
C GLU A 137 -38.06 12.28 7.22
N ASP A 138 -38.31 11.05 7.70
CA ASP A 138 -38.17 10.68 9.12
C ASP A 138 -36.94 9.79 9.39
N MET A 139 -36.13 9.48 8.38
CA MET A 139 -35.00 8.57 8.56
C MET A 139 -33.89 9.24 9.37
N LEU A 140 -33.63 8.71 10.58
CA LEU A 140 -32.55 9.16 11.44
C LEU A 140 -31.23 8.55 10.97
N ALA A 141 -30.56 9.25 10.06
CA ALA A 141 -29.24 8.90 9.56
C ALA A 141 -28.17 9.85 10.10
N GLY A 142 -27.07 9.28 10.62
CA GLY A 142 -25.96 10.04 11.18
C GLY A 142 -24.61 9.52 10.72
N VAL A 143 -23.70 10.43 10.36
CA VAL A 143 -22.28 10.15 10.12
C VAL A 143 -21.48 10.77 11.27
N ALA A 144 -20.82 9.93 12.06
CA ALA A 144 -19.96 10.37 13.14
C ALA A 144 -18.62 10.91 12.62
N GLU A 145 -17.87 11.63 13.47
CA GLU A 145 -16.58 12.24 13.09
C GLU A 145 -15.52 11.21 12.69
N ASP A 146 -15.57 10.00 13.27
CA ASP A 146 -14.71 8.86 12.95
C ASP A 146 -15.08 8.18 11.60
N GLY A 147 -16.13 8.65 10.94
CA GLY A 147 -16.66 8.12 9.70
C GLY A 147 -17.69 7.00 9.89
N THR A 148 -18.06 6.62 11.11
CA THR A 148 -19.09 5.61 11.36
C THR A 148 -20.45 6.11 10.87
N VAL A 149 -21.12 5.32 10.02
CA VAL A 149 -22.44 5.64 9.48
C VAL A 149 -23.50 4.78 10.16
N THR A 150 -24.52 5.43 10.71
CA THR A 150 -25.66 4.79 11.37
C THR A 150 -26.98 5.25 10.76
N VAL A 151 -27.95 4.33 10.73
CA VAL A 151 -29.31 4.56 10.23
C VAL A 151 -30.29 3.89 11.19
N GLU A 152 -31.24 4.64 11.74
CA GLU A 152 -32.22 4.13 12.72
C GLU A 152 -31.54 3.44 13.93
N GLY A 153 -30.38 3.95 14.35
CA GLY A 153 -29.57 3.36 15.42
C GLY A 153 -28.77 2.10 15.03
N HIS A 154 -28.83 1.66 13.77
CA HIS A 154 -28.07 0.52 13.28
C HIS A 154 -26.83 0.96 12.50
N TYR A 155 -25.71 0.27 12.73
CA TYR A 155 -24.49 0.46 11.95
C TYR A 155 -24.68 -0.07 10.53
N VAL A 156 -24.36 0.76 9.53
CA VAL A 156 -24.52 0.43 8.10
C VAL A 156 -23.22 0.50 7.30
N GLY A 157 -22.13 1.00 7.90
CA GLY A 157 -20.81 1.06 7.25
C GLY A 157 -19.94 2.23 7.73
N LYS A 158 -18.84 2.45 7.01
CA LYS A 158 -17.85 3.48 7.33
C LYS A 158 -17.51 4.36 6.12
N LEU A 159 -17.41 5.66 6.35
CA LEU A 159 -17.08 6.68 5.34
C LEU A 159 -15.64 7.20 5.56
N GLN A 160 -14.73 6.85 4.65
CA GLN A 160 -13.33 7.30 4.66
C GLN A 160 -13.08 8.24 3.48
N GLY A 161 -12.76 9.52 3.76
CA GLY A 161 -12.67 10.54 2.73
C GLY A 161 -14.00 10.67 1.98
N VAL A 162 -14.00 10.29 0.70
CA VAL A 162 -15.17 10.23 -0.19
C VAL A 162 -15.60 8.79 -0.54
N THR A 163 -14.94 7.78 0.05
CA THR A 163 -15.24 6.36 -0.15
C THR A 163 -16.11 5.85 0.98
N PHE A 164 -17.22 5.21 0.63
CA PHE A 164 -18.09 4.55 1.58
C PHE A 164 -17.95 3.02 1.47
N GLU A 165 -17.69 2.37 2.60
CA GLU A 165 -17.61 0.92 2.74
C GLU A 165 -18.85 0.46 3.51
N ALA A 166 -19.75 -0.24 2.81
CA ALA A 166 -21.00 -0.74 3.37
C ALA A 166 -20.79 -2.01 4.21
N GLU A 167 -21.58 -2.16 5.27
CA GLU A 167 -21.63 -3.39 6.07
C GLU A 167 -22.33 -4.53 5.31
N HIS A 168 -21.89 -5.76 5.53
CA HIS A 168 -22.50 -6.94 4.91
C HIS A 168 -23.79 -7.36 5.63
N GLY A 169 -24.84 -7.64 4.86
CA GLY A 169 -26.08 -8.23 5.38
C GLY A 169 -25.93 -9.73 5.61
N ALA A 170 -26.72 -10.29 6.53
CA ALA A 170 -26.81 -11.73 6.75
C ALA A 170 -27.67 -12.43 5.68
N SER A 171 -28.43 -11.67 4.90
CA SER A 171 -29.23 -12.16 3.77
C SER A 171 -29.16 -11.18 2.58
N ILE A 172 -29.47 -11.67 1.38
CA ILE A 172 -29.50 -10.84 0.15
C ILE A 172 -30.50 -9.68 0.27
N LEU A 173 -31.65 -9.91 0.92
CA LEU A 173 -32.66 -8.87 1.11
C LEU A 173 -32.16 -7.78 2.06
N GLU A 174 -31.53 -8.19 3.16
CA GLU A 174 -30.96 -7.28 4.14
C GLU A 174 -29.79 -6.49 3.55
N GLU A 175 -28.92 -7.12 2.76
CA GLU A 175 -27.80 -6.45 2.09
C GLU A 175 -28.30 -5.35 1.13
N LYS A 176 -29.37 -5.63 0.38
CA LYS A 176 -30.01 -4.63 -0.49
C LYS A 176 -30.60 -3.46 0.31
N ALA A 177 -31.30 -3.77 1.41
CA ALA A 177 -31.87 -2.75 2.29
C ALA A 177 -30.79 -1.88 2.93
N LEU A 178 -29.71 -2.50 3.44
CA LEU A 178 -28.54 -1.82 4.01
C LEU A 178 -27.88 -0.90 2.98
N ARG A 179 -27.60 -1.40 1.76
CA ARG A 179 -26.96 -0.60 0.72
C ARG A 179 -27.82 0.60 0.30
N ALA A 180 -29.13 0.41 0.16
CA ALA A 180 -30.05 1.49 -0.18
C ALA A 180 -30.15 2.54 0.94
N ALA A 181 -30.31 2.08 2.19
CA ALA A 181 -30.37 2.92 3.37
C ALA A 181 -29.08 3.73 3.55
N ALA A 182 -27.93 3.07 3.43
CA ALA A 182 -26.63 3.69 3.56
C ALA A 182 -26.38 4.73 2.46
N THR A 183 -26.70 4.43 1.19
CA THR A 183 -26.52 5.38 0.08
C THR A 183 -27.34 6.66 0.28
N MET A 184 -28.56 6.52 0.80
CA MET A 184 -29.43 7.66 1.12
C MET A 184 -28.87 8.48 2.30
N ALA A 185 -28.43 7.80 3.36
CA ALA A 185 -27.85 8.40 4.56
C ALA A 185 -26.57 9.20 4.27
N VAL A 186 -25.64 8.64 3.48
CA VAL A 186 -24.35 9.26 3.20
C VAL A 186 -24.40 10.32 2.10
N GLY A 187 -25.47 10.35 1.30
CA GLY A 187 -25.60 11.23 0.14
C GLY A 187 -25.30 12.71 0.42
N PRO A 188 -25.96 13.35 1.41
CA PRO A 188 -25.72 14.74 1.77
C PRO A 188 -24.28 15.00 2.25
N GLU A 189 -23.74 14.11 3.09
CA GLU A 189 -22.38 14.23 3.61
C GLU A 189 -21.32 14.07 2.51
N ILE A 190 -21.52 13.13 1.59
CA ILE A 190 -20.64 12.97 0.41
C ILE A 190 -20.70 14.20 -0.48
N ALA A 191 -21.88 14.76 -0.73
CA ALA A 191 -22.01 16.00 -1.50
C ALA A 191 -21.26 17.17 -0.86
N LYS A 192 -21.35 17.30 0.47
CA LYS A 192 -20.60 18.29 1.27
C LYS A 192 -19.09 18.06 1.16
N ARG A 193 -18.60 16.83 1.35
CA ARG A 193 -17.17 16.48 1.26
C ARG A 193 -16.60 16.70 -0.14
N LEU A 194 -17.33 16.32 -1.20
CA LEU A 194 -16.94 16.61 -2.58
C LEU A 194 -16.84 18.12 -2.84
N GLY A 195 -17.79 18.90 -2.32
CA GLY A 195 -17.77 20.36 -2.40
C GLY A 195 -16.56 20.98 -1.69
N GLN A 196 -16.25 20.51 -0.48
CA GLN A 196 -15.08 20.93 0.28
C GLN A 196 -13.78 20.58 -0.46
N LEU A 197 -13.62 19.32 -0.86
CA LEU A 197 -12.46 18.85 -1.62
C LEU A 197 -12.24 19.72 -2.86
N ALA A 198 -13.28 20.04 -3.61
CA ALA A 198 -13.18 20.88 -4.81
C ALA A 198 -12.73 22.33 -4.54
N ALA A 199 -12.92 22.85 -3.33
CA ALA A 199 -12.64 24.25 -2.97
C ALA A 199 -11.34 24.44 -2.14
N GLU A 200 -10.71 23.35 -1.69
CA GLU A 200 -9.53 23.41 -0.81
C GLU A 200 -8.27 23.93 -1.51
N PRO A 201 -7.35 24.61 -0.78
CA PRO A 201 -6.03 24.98 -1.30
C PRO A 201 -5.09 23.77 -1.44
N ASP A 202 -3.99 23.96 -2.18
CA ASP A 202 -3.01 22.89 -2.46
C ASP A 202 -2.39 22.29 -1.19
N SER A 203 -2.32 23.06 -0.08
CA SER A 203 -1.80 22.59 1.21
C SER A 203 -2.64 21.49 1.87
N ALA A 204 -3.90 21.34 1.48
CA ALA A 204 -4.76 20.27 1.99
C ALA A 204 -4.47 18.91 1.34
N PHE A 205 -3.64 18.88 0.29
CA PHE A 205 -3.36 17.70 -0.51
C PHE A 205 -1.90 17.26 -0.41
N SER A 206 -1.69 15.95 -0.54
CA SER A 206 -0.34 15.38 -0.65
C SER A 206 -0.33 14.18 -1.59
N LEU A 207 0.79 13.95 -2.27
CA LEU A 207 1.01 12.79 -3.14
C LEU A 207 1.95 11.79 -2.46
N THR A 208 1.56 10.52 -2.47
CA THR A 208 2.41 9.39 -2.05
C THR A 208 3.28 8.89 -3.22
N PRO A 209 4.44 8.24 -2.96
CA PRO A 209 5.27 7.64 -4.01
C PRO A 209 4.54 6.60 -4.87
N ASP A 210 3.47 6.01 -4.35
CA ASP A 210 2.65 5.02 -5.06
C ASP A 210 1.55 5.65 -5.91
N GLY A 211 1.48 6.99 -5.98
CA GLY A 211 0.51 7.68 -6.82
C GLY A 211 -0.88 7.84 -6.20
N LEU A 212 -1.02 7.64 -4.87
CA LEU A 212 -2.24 8.02 -4.16
C LEU A 212 -2.20 9.51 -3.80
N VAL A 213 -3.30 10.20 -4.09
CA VAL A 213 -3.55 11.59 -3.71
C VAL A 213 -4.36 11.58 -2.42
N LEU A 214 -3.78 12.14 -1.36
CA LEU A 214 -4.41 12.27 -0.06
C LEU A 214 -5.02 13.66 0.08
N TRP A 215 -6.19 13.74 0.71
CA TRP A 215 -6.85 14.96 1.17
C TRP A 215 -6.95 14.89 2.69
N ARG A 216 -6.31 15.83 3.41
CA ARG A 216 -6.23 15.84 4.88
C ARG A 216 -5.78 14.50 5.46
N GLY A 217 -4.83 13.83 4.78
CA GLY A 217 -4.30 12.52 5.18
C GLY A 217 -5.14 11.30 4.76
N GLN A 218 -6.36 11.49 4.24
CA GLN A 218 -7.21 10.39 3.76
C GLN A 218 -7.10 10.22 2.24
N ALA A 219 -7.16 8.98 1.75
CA ALA A 219 -7.09 8.71 0.31
C ALA A 219 -8.32 9.28 -0.41
N ALA A 220 -8.09 10.17 -1.37
CA ALA A 220 -9.14 10.83 -2.14
C ALA A 220 -9.11 10.45 -3.63
N GLY A 221 -7.92 10.19 -4.17
CA GLY A 221 -7.75 9.83 -5.58
C GLY A 221 -6.49 9.02 -5.81
N ALA A 222 -6.36 8.48 -7.01
CA ALA A 222 -5.15 7.83 -7.49
C ALA A 222 -4.82 8.31 -8.91
N ILE A 223 -3.54 8.51 -9.21
CA ILE A 223 -3.08 8.77 -10.57
C ILE A 223 -3.50 7.58 -11.45
N SER A 224 -4.20 7.87 -12.53
CA SER A 224 -4.70 6.88 -13.49
C SER A 224 -4.02 6.98 -14.86
N GLY A 225 -3.19 8.01 -15.07
CA GLY A 225 -2.41 8.19 -16.29
C GLY A 225 -2.06 9.65 -16.54
N GLY A 226 -1.79 9.98 -17.80
CA GLY A 226 -1.35 11.30 -18.22
C GLY A 226 0.15 11.52 -17.99
N SER A 227 0.64 12.70 -18.40
CA SER A 227 2.01 13.12 -18.13
C SER A 227 2.10 13.85 -16.78
N PRO A 228 3.28 13.98 -16.18
CA PRO A 228 3.43 14.73 -14.92
C PRO A 228 2.84 16.15 -14.97
N PHE A 229 2.93 16.82 -16.12
CA PHE A 229 2.40 18.17 -16.33
C PHE A 229 0.93 18.23 -16.78
N ALA A 230 0.34 17.10 -17.17
CA ALA A 230 -1.07 16.96 -17.53
C ALA A 230 -1.60 15.64 -16.92
N PRO A 231 -1.66 15.56 -15.58
CA PRO A 231 -1.98 14.33 -14.87
C PRO A 231 -3.47 13.99 -15.02
N ARG A 232 -3.77 12.69 -15.05
CA ARG A 232 -5.13 12.16 -14.93
C ARG A 232 -5.29 11.47 -13.59
N VAL A 233 -6.40 11.76 -12.91
CA VAL A 233 -6.71 11.21 -11.59
C VAL A 233 -8.04 10.48 -11.65
N ARG A 234 -8.07 9.29 -11.07
CA ARG A 234 -9.30 8.60 -10.70
C ARG A 234 -9.64 8.96 -9.26
N LEU A 235 -10.77 9.66 -9.07
CA LEU A 235 -11.34 9.90 -7.75
C LEU A 235 -11.77 8.57 -7.12
N LEU A 236 -11.54 8.40 -5.82
CA LEU A 236 -11.99 7.22 -5.07
C LEU A 236 -13.46 7.37 -4.62
N GLY A 237 -14.12 6.24 -4.39
CA GLY A 237 -15.55 6.17 -4.08
C GLY A 237 -16.43 6.41 -5.31
N GLU A 238 -17.64 5.86 -5.34
CA GLU A 238 -18.56 5.93 -6.50
C GLU A 238 -19.78 6.85 -6.28
N LEU A 239 -20.00 7.26 -5.04
CA LEU A 239 -21.20 8.01 -4.64
C LEU A 239 -21.07 9.51 -4.92
N GLY A 240 -22.23 10.20 -5.01
CA GLY A 240 -22.34 11.64 -5.22
C GLY A 240 -22.74 12.04 -6.64
N ASN A 241 -23.18 13.29 -6.81
CA ASN A 241 -23.58 13.82 -8.10
C ASN A 241 -22.39 13.86 -9.09
N PRO A 242 -22.56 13.44 -10.36
CA PRO A 242 -21.49 13.45 -11.37
C PRO A 242 -20.75 14.77 -11.51
N ALA A 243 -21.45 15.91 -11.50
CA ALA A 243 -20.84 17.23 -11.65
C ALA A 243 -20.01 17.64 -10.41
N ALA A 244 -20.39 17.21 -9.21
CA ALA A 244 -19.60 17.42 -8.00
C ALA A 244 -18.34 16.56 -8.01
N ARG A 245 -18.47 15.29 -8.42
CA ARG A 245 -17.34 14.36 -8.59
C ARG A 245 -16.36 14.86 -9.64
N GLU A 246 -16.83 15.35 -10.78
CA GLU A 246 -15.97 15.90 -11.82
C GLU A 246 -15.19 17.14 -11.33
N ARG A 247 -15.83 18.05 -10.60
CA ARG A 247 -15.15 19.19 -9.98
C ARG A 247 -14.06 18.75 -8.99
N ALA A 248 -14.35 17.75 -8.16
CA ALA A 248 -13.38 17.17 -7.24
C ALA A 248 -12.19 16.55 -8.01
N THR A 249 -12.44 15.76 -9.06
CA THR A 249 -11.39 15.19 -9.92
C THR A 249 -10.52 16.28 -10.54
N ARG A 250 -11.13 17.29 -11.17
CA ARG A 250 -10.40 18.43 -11.78
C ARG A 250 -9.55 19.17 -10.75
N ARG A 251 -10.03 19.29 -9.50
CA ARG A 251 -9.27 19.91 -8.42
C ARG A 251 -8.02 19.11 -8.05
N LEU A 252 -8.12 17.77 -7.99
CA LEU A 252 -6.96 16.89 -7.76
C LEU A 252 -5.96 16.95 -8.93
N GLU A 253 -6.45 16.95 -10.17
CA GLU A 253 -5.61 17.11 -11.36
C GLU A 253 -4.88 18.47 -11.35
N ALA A 254 -5.57 19.55 -10.99
CA ALA A 254 -4.97 20.88 -10.86
C ALA A 254 -3.89 20.95 -9.78
N PHE A 255 -4.12 20.32 -8.62
CA PHE A 255 -3.11 20.18 -7.57
C PHE A 255 -1.86 19.47 -8.09
N LEU A 256 -2.01 18.33 -8.75
CA LEU A 256 -0.88 17.59 -9.29
C LEU A 256 -0.13 18.38 -10.38
N ALA A 257 -0.84 19.11 -11.24
CA ALA A 257 -0.22 19.96 -12.25
C ALA A 257 0.59 21.11 -11.60
N SER A 258 0.07 21.73 -10.54
CA SER A 258 0.77 22.73 -9.72
C SER A 258 2.05 22.16 -9.09
N GLU A 259 1.94 20.98 -8.47
CA GLU A 259 3.07 20.24 -7.91
C GLU A 259 4.13 19.89 -8.96
N ALA A 260 3.72 19.51 -10.16
CA ALA A 260 4.63 19.21 -11.26
C ALA A 260 5.44 20.45 -11.67
N VAL A 261 4.82 21.61 -11.78
CA VAL A 261 5.52 22.87 -12.09
C VAL A 261 6.53 23.20 -10.99
N ARG A 262 6.17 23.00 -9.72
CA ARG A 262 7.04 23.27 -8.57
C ARG A 262 8.23 22.33 -8.51
N ARG A 263 8.00 21.02 -8.61
CA ARG A 263 9.03 19.98 -8.39
C ARG A 263 9.84 19.67 -9.65
N LEU A 264 9.22 19.77 -10.83
CA LEU A 264 9.83 19.46 -12.12
C LEU A 264 10.16 20.74 -12.92
N GLY A 265 10.36 21.86 -12.23
CA GLY A 265 10.60 23.16 -12.86
C GLY A 265 11.81 23.19 -13.81
N ALA A 266 12.80 22.30 -13.62
CA ALA A 266 13.91 22.15 -14.57
C ALA A 266 13.46 21.58 -15.93
N LEU A 267 12.61 20.55 -15.94
CA LEU A 267 12.01 20.02 -17.16
C LEU A 267 11.12 21.08 -17.81
N ARG A 268 10.28 21.77 -17.03
CA ARG A 268 9.41 22.81 -17.56
C ARG A 268 10.21 23.93 -18.25
N ARG A 269 11.28 24.41 -17.61
CA ARG A 269 12.16 25.42 -18.22
C ARG A 269 12.79 24.93 -19.52
N LEU A 270 13.13 23.65 -19.61
CA LEU A 270 13.68 23.05 -20.82
C LEU A 270 12.63 22.98 -21.94
N GLU A 271 11.40 22.55 -21.63
CA GLU A 271 10.27 22.56 -22.56
C GLU A 271 9.97 23.97 -23.09
N THR A 272 9.91 24.96 -22.19
CA THR A 272 9.69 26.37 -22.55
C THR A 272 10.80 26.91 -23.44
N ALA A 273 12.08 26.65 -23.10
CA ALA A 273 13.21 27.09 -23.91
C ALA A 273 13.20 26.48 -25.32
N MET A 274 12.69 25.26 -25.46
CA MET A 274 12.45 24.66 -26.77
C MET A 274 11.27 25.31 -27.48
N ALA A 275 10.12 25.50 -26.83
CA ALA A 275 8.95 26.13 -27.44
C ALA A 275 9.29 27.54 -27.99
N GLU A 276 10.06 28.32 -27.24
CA GLU A 276 10.50 29.68 -27.61
C GLU A 276 11.66 29.72 -28.62
N GLY A 277 12.19 28.57 -29.04
CA GLY A 277 13.28 28.51 -30.02
C GLY A 277 14.64 29.02 -29.49
N LYS A 278 14.83 29.11 -28.17
CA LYS A 278 16.11 29.45 -27.52
C LYS A 278 17.19 28.39 -27.77
N ILE A 279 16.77 27.15 -28.03
CA ILE A 279 17.63 26.04 -28.45
C ILE A 279 17.25 25.63 -29.87
N LYS A 280 18.26 25.48 -30.74
CA LYS A 280 18.10 25.12 -32.16
C LYS A 280 18.97 23.92 -32.52
N GLY A 281 18.73 23.36 -33.70
CA GLY A 281 19.56 22.31 -34.29
C GLY A 281 19.70 21.06 -33.41
N LEU A 282 20.93 20.53 -33.33
CA LEU A 282 21.25 19.31 -32.59
C LEU A 282 20.95 19.43 -31.09
N ALA A 283 21.20 20.60 -30.50
CA ALA A 283 20.92 20.83 -29.08
C ALA A 283 19.42 20.71 -28.77
N ARG A 284 18.54 21.17 -29.67
CA ARG A 284 17.08 21.00 -29.54
C ARG A 284 16.69 19.53 -29.60
N GLY A 285 17.27 18.76 -30.52
CA GLY A 285 16.99 17.32 -30.65
C GLY A 285 17.41 16.53 -29.40
N LEU A 286 18.58 16.85 -28.83
CA LEU A 286 19.02 16.24 -27.57
C LEU A 286 18.14 16.61 -26.38
N ALA A 287 17.73 17.89 -26.28
CA ALA A 287 16.80 18.33 -25.25
C ALA A 287 15.44 17.63 -25.35
N TYR A 288 14.92 17.46 -26.56
CA TYR A 288 13.66 16.74 -26.81
C TYR A 288 13.74 15.29 -26.30
N ARG A 289 14.75 14.53 -26.74
CA ARG A 289 14.94 13.14 -26.30
C ARG A 289 15.18 13.02 -24.80
N LEU A 290 15.83 14.01 -24.19
CA LEU A 290 16.06 14.04 -22.75
C LEU A 290 14.75 14.23 -21.97
N ILE A 291 13.85 15.09 -22.47
CA ILE A 291 12.53 15.30 -21.87
C ILE A 291 11.69 14.02 -21.97
N GLU A 292 11.65 13.38 -23.14
CA GLU A 292 10.94 12.10 -23.34
C GLU A 292 11.46 11.00 -22.41
N ALA A 293 12.77 10.96 -22.16
CA ALA A 293 13.40 10.01 -21.27
C ALA A 293 13.25 10.34 -19.77
N GLY A 294 12.50 11.39 -19.40
CA GLY A 294 12.29 11.77 -17.99
C GLY A 294 13.47 12.51 -17.35
N GLY A 295 14.37 13.07 -18.16
CA GLY A 295 15.50 13.86 -17.68
C GLY A 295 16.81 13.08 -17.51
N VAL A 296 16.86 11.80 -17.88
CA VAL A 296 18.07 10.96 -17.86
C VAL A 296 18.18 10.17 -19.15
N MET A 297 19.36 10.18 -19.77
CA MET A 297 19.63 9.42 -20.99
C MET A 297 21.04 8.82 -20.98
N ASP A 298 21.20 7.66 -21.62
CA ASP A 298 22.51 7.07 -21.90
C ASP A 298 23.23 7.88 -22.99
N ARG A 299 24.40 8.44 -22.66
CA ARG A 299 25.21 9.22 -23.60
C ARG A 299 25.69 8.39 -24.79
N MET A 300 25.83 7.07 -24.65
CA MET A 300 26.24 6.20 -25.75
C MET A 300 25.24 6.21 -26.90
N GLN A 301 23.94 6.33 -26.62
CA GLN A 301 22.87 6.37 -27.62
C GLN A 301 22.83 7.68 -28.43
N VAL A 302 23.54 8.71 -27.97
CA VAL A 302 23.62 10.04 -28.59
C VAL A 302 25.07 10.49 -28.78
N ARG A 303 26.00 9.53 -28.89
CA ARG A 303 27.44 9.84 -28.86
C ARG A 303 27.86 10.72 -30.04
N ALA A 304 27.32 10.47 -31.23
CA ALA A 304 27.66 11.22 -32.44
C ALA A 304 27.17 12.67 -32.34
N GLU A 305 25.91 12.86 -31.96
CA GLU A 305 25.28 14.16 -31.76
C GLU A 305 25.97 14.93 -30.63
N ALA A 306 26.21 14.27 -29.50
CA ALA A 306 26.90 14.86 -28.36
C ALA A 306 28.36 15.23 -28.66
N LYS A 307 29.00 14.59 -29.66
CA LYS A 307 30.34 14.97 -30.15
C LYS A 307 30.26 16.15 -31.13
N ALA A 308 29.25 16.16 -32.00
CA ALA A 308 29.03 17.19 -33.01
C ALA A 308 28.57 18.54 -32.43
N LEU A 309 28.08 18.58 -31.18
CA LEU A 309 27.71 19.84 -30.51
C LEU A 309 28.86 20.85 -30.48
N SER A 310 28.57 22.07 -30.96
CA SER A 310 29.43 23.23 -30.87
C SER A 310 29.60 23.71 -29.41
N GLN A 311 30.63 24.52 -29.16
CA GLN A 311 30.85 25.07 -27.82
C GLN A 311 29.70 25.97 -27.33
N VAL A 312 29.04 26.68 -28.26
CA VAL A 312 27.90 27.55 -27.95
C VAL A 312 26.69 26.70 -27.53
N GLU A 313 26.38 25.65 -28.29
CA GLU A 313 25.30 24.71 -27.96
C GLU A 313 25.53 24.00 -26.63
N ARG A 314 26.76 23.56 -26.34
CA ARG A 314 27.11 22.97 -25.04
C ARG A 314 26.88 23.93 -23.89
N ARG A 315 27.26 25.21 -24.06
CA ARG A 315 27.01 26.25 -23.06
C ARG A 315 25.52 26.52 -22.88
N ALA A 316 24.73 26.52 -23.96
CA ALA A 316 23.28 26.70 -23.90
C ALA A 316 22.61 25.55 -23.13
N LEU A 317 22.93 24.29 -23.43
CA LEU A 317 22.41 23.12 -22.71
C LEU A 317 22.80 23.16 -21.22
N LYS A 318 24.07 23.48 -20.91
CA LYS A 318 24.52 23.62 -19.53
C LYS A 318 23.82 24.77 -18.80
N GLY A 319 23.56 25.89 -19.48
CA GLY A 319 22.82 27.03 -18.93
C GLY A 319 21.37 26.69 -18.57
N LEU A 320 20.78 25.70 -19.25
CA LEU A 320 19.47 25.14 -18.94
C LEU A 320 19.52 24.01 -17.89
N GLY A 321 20.70 23.75 -17.30
CA GLY A 321 20.89 22.78 -16.24
C GLY A 321 21.18 21.36 -16.72
N ILE A 322 21.34 21.13 -18.02
CA ILE A 322 21.68 19.80 -18.54
C ILE A 322 23.17 19.53 -18.29
N ARG A 323 23.47 18.39 -17.69
CA ARG A 323 24.83 17.90 -17.48
C ARG A 323 25.20 16.90 -18.57
N LEU A 324 26.24 17.27 -19.35
CA LEU A 324 26.90 16.42 -20.32
C LEU A 324 27.94 15.55 -19.60
N GLY A 325 27.47 14.57 -18.82
CA GLY A 325 28.28 13.62 -18.06
C GLY A 325 29.07 12.66 -18.95
N HIS A 326 30.01 11.92 -18.39
CA HIS A 326 30.83 10.98 -19.15
C HIS A 326 30.01 9.80 -19.69
N PHE A 327 29.08 9.29 -18.89
CA PHE A 327 28.23 8.16 -19.24
C PHE A 327 26.78 8.56 -19.52
N SER A 328 26.32 9.69 -18.97
CA SER A 328 24.92 10.09 -19.04
C SER A 328 24.74 11.55 -19.46
N LEU A 329 23.67 11.81 -20.20
CA LEU A 329 23.10 13.15 -20.34
C LEU A 329 21.93 13.24 -19.36
N TYR A 330 21.96 14.17 -18.42
CA TYR A 330 20.91 14.23 -17.40
C TYR A 330 20.67 15.64 -16.85
N LEU A 331 19.52 15.81 -16.20
CA LEU A 331 19.16 16.99 -15.42
C LEU A 331 19.35 16.67 -13.93
N PRO A 332 20.39 17.20 -13.25
CA PRO A 332 20.61 16.92 -11.82
C PRO A 332 19.42 17.29 -10.93
N ALA A 333 18.67 18.34 -11.31
CA ALA A 333 17.47 18.74 -10.60
C ALA A 333 16.37 17.64 -10.57
N MET A 334 16.37 16.74 -11.55
CA MET A 334 15.43 15.61 -11.62
C MET A 334 15.84 14.43 -10.72
N LEU A 335 17.08 14.41 -10.25
CA LEU A 335 17.59 13.38 -9.34
C LEU A 335 17.40 13.75 -7.87
N ARG A 336 16.88 14.94 -7.58
CA ARG A 336 16.57 15.37 -6.22
C ARG A 336 15.41 14.56 -5.64
N PRO A 337 15.40 14.27 -4.33
CA PRO A 337 14.35 13.45 -3.70
C PRO A 337 12.93 13.96 -3.93
N ASP A 338 12.72 15.27 -3.90
CA ASP A 338 11.42 15.92 -4.12
C ASP A 338 10.86 15.67 -5.53
N ALA A 339 11.71 15.73 -6.55
CA ALA A 339 11.36 15.41 -7.93
C ALA A 339 11.11 13.91 -8.11
N LEU A 340 12.01 13.06 -7.60
CA LEU A 340 11.90 11.60 -7.70
C LEU A 340 10.60 11.07 -7.08
N THR A 341 10.30 11.44 -5.83
CA THR A 341 9.07 11.02 -5.15
C THR A 341 7.81 11.42 -5.93
N PHE A 342 7.82 12.56 -6.61
CA PHE A 342 6.70 13.00 -7.42
C PHE A 342 6.55 12.17 -8.70
N VAL A 343 7.62 11.98 -9.47
CA VAL A 343 7.56 11.21 -10.73
C VAL A 343 7.33 9.72 -10.50
N GLN A 344 7.72 9.17 -9.35
CA GLN A 344 7.40 7.78 -8.95
C GLN A 344 5.90 7.52 -8.91
N GLY A 345 5.09 8.51 -8.54
CA GLY A 345 3.63 8.40 -8.56
C GLY A 345 3.03 8.13 -9.95
N PHE A 346 3.79 8.38 -11.02
CA PHE A 346 3.41 8.11 -12.41
C PHE A 346 3.96 6.79 -12.96
N THR A 347 4.66 6.00 -12.13
CA THR A 347 5.26 4.73 -12.52
C THR A 347 4.50 3.53 -11.94
N ASP A 348 4.56 2.41 -12.66
CA ASP A 348 3.93 1.15 -12.24
C ASP A 348 4.43 0.70 -10.85
N ARG A 349 3.50 0.39 -9.96
CA ARG A 349 3.76 -0.06 -8.58
C ARG A 349 4.42 -1.44 -8.50
N ALA A 350 4.31 -2.26 -9.55
CA ALA A 350 4.89 -3.61 -9.55
C ALA A 350 6.42 -3.60 -9.47
N TRP A 351 7.06 -2.51 -9.87
CA TRP A 351 8.52 -2.40 -9.87
C TRP A 351 8.98 -1.14 -9.12
N ARG A 352 9.68 -1.36 -8.00
CA ARG A 352 10.21 -0.34 -7.10
C ARG A 352 11.65 -0.71 -6.72
N PRO A 353 12.64 -0.40 -7.56
CA PRO A 353 14.04 -0.74 -7.30
C PRO A 353 14.65 0.17 -6.20
N PRO A 354 15.76 -0.24 -5.56
CA PRO A 354 16.54 0.66 -4.73
C PRO A 354 17.11 1.81 -5.58
N THR A 355 16.98 3.05 -5.11
CA THR A 355 17.42 4.25 -5.85
C THR A 355 18.91 4.57 -5.70
N GLN A 356 19.54 4.05 -4.65
CA GLN A 356 20.95 4.32 -4.31
C GLN A 356 21.88 3.12 -4.51
N ALA A 357 21.35 1.97 -4.92
CA ALA A 357 22.11 0.75 -5.13
C ALA A 357 21.89 0.21 -6.53
N ILE A 358 22.80 -0.65 -6.97
CA ILE A 358 22.62 -1.40 -8.22
C ILE A 358 21.55 -2.46 -8.01
N SER A 359 20.72 -2.68 -9.02
CA SER A 359 19.80 -3.82 -9.03
C SER A 359 19.77 -4.51 -10.39
N ARG A 360 19.27 -5.75 -10.44
CA ARG A 360 19.00 -6.42 -11.71
C ARG A 360 17.77 -5.79 -12.39
N LEU A 361 17.83 -5.64 -13.71
CA LEU A 361 16.66 -5.23 -14.49
C LEU A 361 15.66 -6.40 -14.57
N PRO A 362 14.34 -6.15 -14.46
CA PRO A 362 13.32 -7.16 -14.74
C PRO A 362 13.26 -7.46 -16.24
N HIS A 363 12.53 -8.52 -16.59
CA HIS A 363 12.22 -8.87 -17.98
C HIS A 363 10.70 -8.83 -18.20
N PRO A 364 10.18 -8.01 -19.13
CA PRO A 364 10.90 -7.07 -20.00
C PRO A 364 11.55 -5.91 -19.22
N ALA A 365 12.58 -5.29 -19.81
CA ALA A 365 13.26 -4.16 -19.18
C ALA A 365 12.34 -2.93 -19.10
N PRO A 366 12.35 -2.16 -18.00
CA PRO A 366 11.57 -0.94 -17.89
C PRO A 366 12.02 0.12 -18.89
N THR A 367 11.13 1.05 -19.22
CA THR A 367 11.44 2.17 -20.10
C THR A 367 12.47 3.12 -19.47
N ALA A 368 13.14 3.93 -20.30
CA ALA A 368 14.09 4.93 -19.82
C ALA A 368 13.43 5.91 -18.82
N THR A 369 12.20 6.33 -19.10
CA THR A 369 11.41 7.21 -18.22
C THR A 369 11.09 6.56 -16.88
N ALA A 370 10.74 5.26 -16.87
CA ALA A 370 10.51 4.52 -15.63
C ALA A 370 11.79 4.39 -14.80
N LEU A 371 12.94 4.11 -15.42
CA LEU A 371 14.24 4.09 -14.77
C LEU A 371 14.62 5.47 -14.20
N ALA A 372 14.43 6.53 -14.99
CA ALA A 372 14.72 7.91 -14.60
C ALA A 372 13.91 8.36 -13.37
N ALA A 373 12.69 7.86 -13.19
CA ALA A 373 11.87 8.13 -12.01
C ALA A 373 12.47 7.60 -10.70
N PHE A 374 13.43 6.68 -10.77
CA PHE A 374 14.20 6.19 -9.64
C PHE A 374 15.63 6.76 -9.61
N GLY A 375 15.96 7.70 -10.50
CA GLY A 375 17.32 8.20 -10.68
C GLY A 375 18.29 7.16 -11.26
N LEU A 376 17.75 6.12 -11.89
CA LEU A 376 18.50 5.00 -12.43
C LEU A 376 18.59 5.07 -13.96
N ARG A 377 19.53 4.32 -14.53
CA ARG A 377 19.50 3.96 -15.94
C ARG A 377 19.93 2.51 -16.17
N ALA A 378 19.57 1.97 -17.32
CA ALA A 378 20.02 0.65 -17.73
C ALA A 378 21.52 0.66 -18.08
N VAL A 379 22.24 -0.33 -17.59
CA VAL A 379 23.65 -0.64 -17.87
C VAL A 379 23.78 -2.15 -18.03
N GLY A 380 23.74 -2.63 -19.28
CA GLY A 380 23.67 -4.07 -19.56
C GLY A 380 22.41 -4.70 -18.95
N ARG A 381 22.57 -5.62 -18.00
CA ARG A 381 21.47 -6.30 -17.28
C ARG A 381 21.15 -5.67 -15.92
N LEU A 382 21.74 -4.51 -15.63
CA LEU A 382 21.66 -3.83 -14.34
C LEU A 382 20.97 -2.47 -14.49
N ALA A 383 20.27 -2.05 -13.44
CA ALA A 383 19.86 -0.68 -13.22
C ALA A 383 20.87 -0.06 -12.26
N ALA A 384 21.49 1.06 -12.64
CA ALA A 384 22.52 1.72 -11.86
C ALA A 384 22.16 3.20 -11.62
N PRO A 385 22.43 3.74 -10.41
CA PRO A 385 22.22 5.15 -10.13
C PRO A 385 23.09 6.04 -11.02
N VAL A 386 22.47 7.06 -11.63
CA VAL A 386 23.14 7.95 -12.59
C VAL A 386 24.30 8.68 -11.93
N GLU A 387 24.10 9.20 -10.72
CA GLU A 387 25.16 9.92 -10.00
C GLU A 387 26.32 9.00 -9.60
N ALA A 388 26.04 7.74 -9.25
CA ALA A 388 27.08 6.76 -8.93
C ALA A 388 27.95 6.43 -10.16
N LEU A 389 27.34 6.33 -11.35
CA LEU A 389 28.08 6.13 -12.60
C LEU A 389 29.00 7.31 -12.93
N GLU A 390 28.51 8.53 -12.76
CA GLU A 390 29.34 9.74 -12.98
C GLU A 390 30.43 9.87 -11.92
N ARG A 391 30.12 9.55 -10.65
CA ARG A 391 31.11 9.51 -9.55
C ARG A 391 32.19 8.46 -9.79
N MET A 392 31.84 7.30 -10.37
CA MET A 392 32.81 6.29 -10.77
C MET A 392 33.82 6.86 -11.80
N ASP A 393 33.37 7.64 -12.79
CA ASP A 393 34.29 8.31 -13.74
C ASP A 393 35.23 9.30 -13.02
N ASP A 394 34.68 10.10 -12.09
CA ASP A 394 35.46 11.07 -11.32
C ASP A 394 36.54 10.37 -10.47
N LEU A 395 36.22 9.24 -9.82
CA LEU A 395 37.18 8.44 -9.05
C LEU A 395 38.27 7.84 -9.94
N MET A 396 37.89 7.26 -11.09
CA MET A 396 38.84 6.72 -12.08
C MET A 396 39.79 7.77 -12.66
N ARG A 397 39.39 9.04 -12.69
CA ARG A 397 40.23 10.17 -13.13
C ARG A 397 41.12 10.72 -12.01
N ALA A 398 40.65 10.71 -10.77
CA ALA A 398 41.38 11.25 -9.62
C ALA A 398 42.53 10.32 -9.18
N GLY A 399 42.33 9.00 -9.30
CA GLY A 399 43.32 7.99 -8.98
C GLY A 399 44.27 7.66 -10.14
N LYS A 400 44.82 6.44 -10.12
CA LYS A 400 45.55 5.90 -11.26
C LYS A 400 44.57 5.70 -12.43
N PRO A 401 44.82 6.26 -13.63
CA PRO A 401 43.88 6.20 -14.74
C PRO A 401 43.43 4.77 -15.05
N GLY A 402 42.12 4.54 -14.97
CA GLY A 402 41.53 3.24 -15.27
C GLY A 402 41.45 2.27 -14.08
N GLN A 403 41.90 2.64 -12.89
CA GLN A 403 41.86 1.79 -11.70
C GLN A 403 40.73 2.23 -10.75
N LEU A 404 40.02 1.26 -10.17
CA LEU A 404 39.08 1.46 -9.06
C LEU A 404 39.54 0.61 -7.87
N THR A 405 39.92 1.28 -6.79
CA THR A 405 40.35 0.67 -5.53
C THR A 405 39.17 0.08 -4.76
N ASP A 406 39.44 -0.75 -3.75
CA ASP A 406 38.39 -1.22 -2.85
C ASP A 406 37.71 -0.07 -2.07
N ALA A 407 38.46 0.98 -1.72
CA ALA A 407 37.89 2.18 -1.11
C ALA A 407 36.92 2.91 -2.07
N ASP A 408 37.23 2.97 -3.37
CA ASP A 408 36.33 3.55 -4.37
C ASP A 408 35.03 2.73 -4.49
N ARG A 409 35.12 1.40 -4.40
CA ARG A 409 33.97 0.50 -4.43
C ARG A 409 33.09 0.66 -3.20
N GLU A 410 33.68 0.84 -2.02
CA GLU A 410 32.98 1.13 -0.78
C GLU A 410 32.24 2.47 -0.86
N VAL A 411 32.88 3.51 -1.40
CA VAL A 411 32.24 4.83 -1.64
C VAL A 411 31.05 4.73 -2.60
N LEU A 412 31.12 3.85 -3.59
CA LEU A 412 30.03 3.60 -4.54
C LEU A 412 28.97 2.63 -3.99
N GLY A 413 29.28 1.88 -2.93
CA GLY A 413 28.45 0.80 -2.40
C GLY A 413 28.34 -0.39 -3.36
N TRP A 414 29.36 -0.66 -4.17
CA TRP A 414 29.33 -1.70 -5.21
C TRP A 414 30.24 -2.87 -4.85
N SER A 415 29.79 -4.09 -5.17
CA SER A 415 30.67 -5.27 -5.10
C SER A 415 31.70 -5.28 -6.25
N ALA A 416 32.77 -6.05 -6.08
CA ALA A 416 33.75 -6.27 -7.14
C ALA A 416 33.12 -6.87 -8.42
N GLN A 417 32.13 -7.75 -8.27
CA GLN A 417 31.43 -8.37 -9.38
C GLN A 417 30.54 -7.37 -10.13
N GLU A 418 29.76 -6.57 -9.41
CA GLU A 418 28.93 -5.52 -10.02
C GLU A 418 29.78 -4.48 -10.74
N THR A 419 30.92 -4.09 -10.15
CA THR A 419 31.88 -3.17 -10.77
C THR A 419 32.38 -3.73 -12.10
N LYS A 420 32.78 -5.01 -12.15
CA LYS A 420 33.18 -5.70 -13.39
C LYS A 420 32.06 -5.72 -14.43
N GLU A 421 30.83 -6.04 -14.02
CA GLU A 421 29.67 -6.08 -14.92
C GLU A 421 29.37 -4.69 -15.51
N ILE A 422 29.35 -3.64 -14.68
CA ILE A 422 29.14 -2.26 -15.09
C ILE A 422 30.24 -1.81 -16.05
N LEU A 423 31.52 -1.96 -15.69
CA LEU A 423 32.64 -1.52 -16.52
C LEU A 423 32.61 -2.19 -17.89
N ARG A 424 32.36 -3.50 -17.94
CA ARG A 424 32.21 -4.22 -19.22
C ARG A 424 31.04 -3.69 -20.03
N ALA A 425 29.88 -3.46 -19.41
CA ALA A 425 28.69 -2.93 -20.08
C ALA A 425 28.88 -1.48 -20.57
N LEU A 426 29.74 -0.69 -19.93
CA LEU A 426 30.12 0.66 -20.36
C LEU A 426 31.23 0.67 -21.45
N GLY A 427 31.71 -0.51 -21.85
CA GLY A 427 32.69 -0.68 -22.91
C GLY A 427 34.15 -0.66 -22.45
N PHE A 428 34.42 -0.84 -21.16
CA PHE A 428 35.77 -1.06 -20.65
C PHE A 428 36.22 -2.51 -20.82
N ALA A 429 37.52 -2.69 -20.99
CA ALA A 429 38.21 -3.97 -20.98
C ALA A 429 39.37 -3.92 -19.98
N PRO A 430 39.62 -5.01 -19.22
CA PRO A 430 40.75 -5.08 -18.33
C PRO A 430 42.06 -5.15 -19.14
N THR A 431 43.09 -4.44 -18.69
CA THR A 431 44.42 -4.42 -19.36
C THR A 431 45.37 -5.48 -18.80
N THR A 432 45.08 -6.02 -17.63
CA THR A 432 45.87 -7.06 -16.96
C THR A 432 44.98 -8.26 -16.62
N LYS A 433 45.58 -9.46 -16.53
CA LYS A 433 44.91 -10.63 -15.96
C LYS A 433 44.70 -10.38 -14.46
N GLU A 434 43.57 -10.86 -13.95
CA GLU A 434 43.21 -10.74 -12.53
C GLU A 434 44.27 -11.41 -11.66
N LYS A 435 44.86 -10.64 -10.73
CA LYS A 435 45.79 -11.13 -9.71
C LYS A 435 45.20 -10.85 -8.33
N ALA A 436 45.27 -11.83 -7.44
CA ALA A 436 44.77 -11.69 -6.07
C ALA A 436 45.51 -10.57 -5.33
N GLY A 437 44.76 -9.59 -4.82
CA GLY A 437 45.31 -8.46 -4.04
C GLY A 437 45.77 -7.24 -4.86
N GLU A 438 45.67 -7.27 -6.20
CA GLU A 438 45.95 -6.10 -7.05
C GLU A 438 44.67 -5.61 -7.75
N ASP A 439 44.42 -4.30 -7.70
CA ASP A 439 43.31 -3.74 -8.47
C ASP A 439 43.56 -3.82 -9.98
N MET A 440 42.52 -4.18 -10.70
CA MET A 440 42.57 -4.24 -12.15
C MET A 440 42.57 -2.84 -12.76
N VAL A 441 43.41 -2.66 -13.78
CA VAL A 441 43.39 -1.47 -14.63
C VAL A 441 42.47 -1.74 -15.82
N TRP A 442 41.59 -0.78 -16.11
CA TRP A 442 40.57 -0.83 -17.14
C TRP A 442 40.80 0.25 -18.19
N ARG A 443 40.61 -0.10 -19.46
CA ARG A 443 40.63 0.87 -20.57
C ARG A 443 39.39 0.73 -21.44
N ARG A 444 38.90 1.84 -21.96
CA ARG A 444 37.75 1.85 -22.86
C ARG A 444 38.13 1.36 -24.25
N ARG A 445 37.31 0.47 -24.83
CA ARG A 445 37.53 -0.01 -26.20
C ARG A 445 37.28 1.13 -27.20
N GLY A 446 38.22 1.33 -28.12
CA GLY A 446 38.09 2.30 -29.22
C GLY A 446 38.43 3.75 -28.88
N GLU A 447 39.02 4.02 -27.71
CA GLU A 447 39.70 5.29 -27.45
C GLU A 447 41.15 5.13 -27.91
N ALA A 448 41.45 5.57 -29.14
CA ALA A 448 42.84 5.71 -29.57
C ALA A 448 43.56 6.60 -28.54
N PRO A 449 44.85 6.35 -28.22
CA PRO A 449 45.58 7.21 -27.32
C PRO A 449 45.42 8.64 -27.82
N THR A 450 45.00 9.55 -26.94
CA THR A 450 45.31 10.95 -27.17
C THR A 450 46.83 11.00 -27.17
N VAL A 451 47.41 10.92 -28.36
CA VAL A 451 48.82 11.22 -28.58
C VAL A 451 48.94 12.63 -28.01
N LYS A 452 49.57 12.76 -26.84
CA LYS A 452 50.09 14.05 -26.38
C LYS A 452 50.83 14.57 -27.60
N ALA A 453 50.37 15.67 -28.19
CA ALA A 453 51.05 16.29 -29.31
C ALA A 453 52.53 16.32 -28.93
N SER A 454 53.34 15.52 -29.63
CA SER A 454 54.77 15.53 -29.39
C SER A 454 55.19 16.97 -29.55
N THR A 455 55.87 17.51 -28.54
CA THR A 455 56.65 18.73 -28.73
C THR A 455 57.45 18.53 -30.01
N PRO A 456 57.34 19.45 -31.00
CA PRO A 456 58.08 19.31 -32.24
C PRO A 456 59.54 19.04 -31.91
N SER A 457 60.15 18.02 -32.52
CA SER A 457 61.58 17.81 -32.33
C SER A 457 62.33 19.09 -32.72
N ALA A 458 63.44 19.35 -32.04
CA ALA A 458 64.25 20.55 -32.27
C ALA A 458 64.73 20.70 -33.73
N ASN A 459 64.63 19.64 -34.54
CA ASN A 459 65.06 19.58 -35.93
C ASN A 459 63.90 19.59 -36.95
N SER A 460 62.68 19.93 -36.54
CA SER A 460 61.59 20.15 -37.49
C SER A 460 61.80 21.47 -38.26
N PRO A 461 61.60 21.50 -39.59
CA PRO A 461 61.70 22.73 -40.40
C PRO A 461 60.65 23.79 -40.01
N PHE A 462 59.66 23.45 -39.16
CA PHE A 462 58.67 24.37 -38.59
C PHE A 462 59.03 24.90 -37.20
N SER A 463 60.18 24.53 -36.62
CA SER A 463 60.65 25.03 -35.32
C SER A 463 60.87 26.55 -35.30
N ALA A 464 61.26 27.14 -36.44
CA ALA A 464 61.47 28.58 -36.60
C ALA A 464 60.19 29.42 -36.45
N LEU A 465 59.00 28.83 -36.65
CA LEU A 465 57.70 29.51 -36.48
C LEU A 465 57.28 29.62 -35.00
N ALA A 466 57.84 28.82 -34.10
CA ALA A 466 57.59 28.93 -32.66
C ALA A 466 58.24 30.19 -32.06
N ALA A 467 59.34 30.68 -32.65
CA ALA A 467 60.03 31.91 -32.24
C ALA A 467 59.29 33.20 -32.65
N LEU A 468 58.29 33.11 -33.54
CA LEU A 468 57.51 34.24 -34.05
C LEU A 468 56.19 34.51 -33.28
N LYS A 469 55.84 33.70 -32.27
CA LYS A 469 54.77 34.05 -31.33
C LYS A 469 55.28 35.12 -30.36
N GLY A 470 55.01 36.37 -30.74
CA GLY A 470 55.40 37.58 -30.01
C GLY A 470 55.07 37.55 -28.52
N LYS A 471 55.95 38.20 -27.75
CA LYS A 471 55.81 38.43 -26.30
C LYS A 471 54.39 38.89 -25.95
N PRO A 472 53.73 38.30 -24.93
CA PRO A 472 52.50 38.87 -24.40
C PRO A 472 52.79 40.26 -23.81
N ALA A 473 51.93 41.23 -24.14
CA ALA A 473 52.03 42.59 -23.62
C ALA A 473 51.97 42.60 -22.07
N PRO A 474 52.76 43.44 -21.39
CA PRO A 474 52.77 43.48 -19.93
C PRO A 474 51.42 43.96 -19.38
N ALA A 475 50.96 43.29 -18.31
CA ALA A 475 49.73 43.62 -17.61
C ALA A 475 49.73 45.07 -17.10
N ARG A 476 48.69 45.84 -17.46
CA ARG A 476 48.45 47.18 -16.92
C ARG A 476 48.20 47.09 -15.40
N ARG A 477 49.07 47.71 -14.60
CA ARG A 477 48.86 47.90 -13.15
C ARG A 477 47.56 48.70 -12.89
N PRO A 478 46.76 48.35 -11.87
CA PRO A 478 45.58 49.12 -11.51
C PRO A 478 45.99 50.50 -10.97
N ARG A 479 45.40 51.57 -11.53
CA ARG A 479 45.57 52.95 -11.05
C ARG A 479 45.00 53.07 -9.62
N ARG A 480 45.85 53.48 -8.69
CA ARG A 480 45.49 53.90 -7.32
C ARG A 480 44.42 55.00 -7.38
N ARG A 481 43.23 54.74 -6.82
CA ARG A 481 42.20 55.76 -6.55
C ARG A 481 42.78 56.84 -5.65
N ARG A 482 42.81 58.09 -6.13
CA ARG A 482 43.14 59.28 -5.36
C ARG A 482 41.95 59.57 -4.43
N LYS A 483 42.18 59.61 -3.11
CA LYS A 483 41.22 60.10 -2.12
C LYS A 483 40.93 61.58 -2.39
N ALA A 484 39.67 61.94 -2.59
CA ALA A 484 39.22 63.32 -2.47
C ALA A 484 39.01 63.65 -0.99
N LYS A 485 39.79 64.60 -0.46
CA LYS A 485 39.47 65.36 0.75
C LYS A 485 38.36 66.35 0.39
N GLY A 486 37.36 66.47 1.25
CA GLY A 486 36.10 67.16 0.99
C GLY A 486 36.10 68.67 1.12
N ALA A 487 34.89 69.23 0.99
CA ALA A 487 34.39 70.41 1.71
C ALA A 487 32.88 70.53 1.45
N THR A 488 32.10 70.50 2.54
CA THR A 488 30.76 71.08 2.71
C THR A 488 30.82 72.62 2.57
N PRO A 489 29.72 73.37 2.41
CA PRO A 489 28.55 73.40 3.32
C PRO A 489 27.27 72.79 2.75
#